data_AF-A0A952HJT9-F1
#
_entry.id   AF-A0A952HJT9-F1
#
_cell.length_a   1.000
_cell.length_b   1.000
_cell.length_c   1.000
_cell.angle_alpha   90.00
_cell.angle_beta   90.00
_cell.angle_gamma   90.00
#
_symmetry.space_group_name_H-M   'P 1'
#
loop_
_entity.id
_entity.type
_entity.pdbx_description
1 polymer ?
#
loop_
_entity_poly.entity_id
_entity_poly.type
_entity_poly.pdbx_seq_one_letter_code
_entity_poly.pdbx_strand_id
1 'polypeptide(L)'
;VGTGQLNRAIKQIQNLRQPPTYQGKPLKIYYATQLEGKPPAFLLFVNKAEGFKENYVKFLENNLRKLLGLENAPIKLIFRGKEEEKDK
;
A
#
# COMPACT_ATOMS: atom_id res chain seq x y z
N VAL A 1 13.60 -5.61 0.19
CA VAL A 1 12.79 -5.59 -1.06
C VAL A 1 13.13 -4.34 -1.82
N GLY A 2 13.55 -4.46 -3.08
CA GLY A 2 13.85 -3.28 -3.90
C GLY A 2 12.58 -2.47 -4.18
N THR A 3 12.69 -1.14 -4.13
CA THR A 3 11.56 -0.22 -4.41
C THR A 3 10.92 -0.50 -5.77
N GLY A 4 11.71 -0.77 -6.80
CA GLY A 4 11.19 -1.14 -8.12
C GLY A 4 10.34 -2.42 -8.12
N GLN A 5 10.74 -3.45 -7.37
CA GLN A 5 9.97 -4.70 -7.23
C GLN A 5 8.65 -4.45 -6.49
N LEU A 6 8.69 -3.69 -5.40
CA LEU A 6 7.51 -3.33 -4.61
C LEU A 6 6.46 -2.58 -5.44
N ASN A 7 6.89 -1.58 -6.21
CA ASN A 7 5.95 -0.80 -7.04
C ASN A 7 5.36 -1.62 -8.18
N ARG A 8 6.13 -2.55 -8.78
CA ARG A 8 5.58 -3.51 -9.75
C ARG A 8 4.53 -4.42 -9.13
N ALA A 9 4.80 -4.95 -7.92
CA ALA A 9 3.85 -5.78 -7.19
C ALA A 9 2.55 -5.02 -6.89
N ILE A 10 2.64 -3.78 -6.41
CA ILE A 10 1.45 -2.94 -6.16
C ILE A 10 0.65 -2.72 -7.44
N LYS A 11 1.30 -2.41 -8.57
CA LYS A 11 0.62 -2.22 -9.85
C LYS A 11 -0.11 -3.49 -10.29
N GLN A 12 0.50 -4.67 -10.12
CA GLN A 12 -0.16 -5.94 -10.39
C GLN A 12 -1.39 -6.14 -9.51
N ILE A 13 -1.30 -5.82 -8.22
CA ILE A 13 -2.43 -5.93 -7.30
C ILE A 13 -3.58 -4.99 -7.69
N GLN A 14 -3.27 -3.76 -8.10
CA GLN A 14 -4.28 -2.79 -8.57
C GLN A 14 -5.00 -3.26 -9.85
N ASN A 15 -4.35 -4.06 -10.69
CA ASN A 15 -4.98 -4.65 -11.86
C ASN A 15 -5.94 -5.80 -11.50
N LEU A 16 -5.68 -6.53 -10.40
CA LEU A 16 -6.58 -7.58 -9.91
C LEU A 16 -7.87 -6.98 -9.32
N ARG A 17 -7.72 -5.89 -8.58
CA ARG A 17 -8.86 -5.17 -8.00
C ARG A 17 -8.52 -3.69 -7.95
N GLN A 18 -9.32 -2.90 -8.66
CA GLN A 18 -9.18 -1.45 -8.63
C GLN A 18 -9.45 -0.92 -7.21
N PRO A 19 -8.72 0.11 -6.77
CA PRO A 19 -9.00 0.78 -5.50
C PRO A 19 -10.43 1.33 -5.50
N PRO A 20 -11.17 1.20 -4.38
CA PRO A 20 -12.51 1.75 -4.29
C PRO A 20 -12.47 3.28 -4.39
N THR A 21 -13.62 3.85 -4.69
CA THR A 21 -13.82 5.30 -4.59
C THR A 21 -14.03 5.70 -3.13
N TYR A 22 -13.47 6.84 -2.73
CA TYR A 22 -13.73 7.47 -1.44
C TYR A 22 -14.16 8.92 -1.70
N GLN A 23 -15.32 9.32 -1.16
CA GLN A 23 -15.90 10.66 -1.37
C GLN A 23 -15.96 11.07 -2.86
N GLY A 24 -16.41 10.15 -3.72
CA GLY A 24 -16.55 10.39 -5.17
C GLY A 24 -15.24 10.43 -5.96
N LYS A 25 -14.07 10.23 -5.32
CA LYS A 25 -12.76 10.20 -5.99
C LYS A 25 -12.15 8.79 -5.94
N PRO A 26 -11.58 8.28 -7.03
CA PRO A 26 -10.86 6.99 -7.00
C PRO A 26 -9.64 7.11 -6.08
N LEU A 27 -9.41 6.10 -5.24
CA LEU A 27 -8.18 6.01 -4.46
C LEU A 27 -7.00 5.71 -5.38
N LYS A 28 -5.87 6.36 -5.11
CA LYS A 28 -4.64 6.23 -5.89
C LYS A 28 -3.49 5.93 -4.96
N ILE A 29 -2.69 4.92 -5.31
CA ILE A 29 -1.39 4.65 -4.72
C ILE A 29 -0.36 5.17 -5.73
N TYR A 30 0.44 6.14 -5.32
CA TYR A 30 1.41 6.80 -6.19
C TYR A 30 2.73 6.05 -6.23
N TYR A 31 3.21 5.69 -5.04
CA TYR A 31 4.50 5.06 -4.85
C TYR A 31 4.51 4.34 -3.51
N ALA A 32 5.36 3.33 -3.37
CA ALA A 32 5.65 2.72 -2.09
C ALA A 32 7.13 2.47 -1.89
N THR A 33 7.54 2.51 -0.63
CA THR A 33 8.89 2.16 -0.18
C THR A 33 8.83 1.20 0.99
N GLN A 34 9.89 0.42 1.16
CA GLN A 34 10.10 -0.34 2.38
C GLN A 34 10.75 0.57 3.43
N LEU A 35 10.27 0.50 4.67
CA LEU A 35 10.93 1.08 5.83
C LEU A 35 11.85 0.05 6.49
N GLU A 36 12.91 0.53 7.12
CA GLU A 36 13.79 -0.32 7.93
C GLU A 36 13.06 -0.73 9.22
N GLY A 37 13.21 -2.00 9.61
CA GLY A 37 12.64 -2.51 10.86
C GLY A 37 12.14 -3.96 10.79
N LYS A 38 11.77 -4.48 11.96
CA LYS A 38 11.11 -5.78 12.14
C LYS A 38 9.81 -5.55 12.94
N PRO A 39 8.64 -5.96 12.43
CA PRO A 39 8.39 -6.61 11.14
C PRO A 39 8.60 -5.66 9.95
N PRO A 40 8.78 -6.20 8.71
CA PRO A 40 8.86 -5.39 7.51
C PRO A 40 7.64 -4.47 7.37
N ALA A 41 7.89 -3.17 7.22
CA ALA A 41 6.85 -2.18 7.02
C ALA A 41 6.98 -1.54 5.63
N PHE A 42 5.85 -1.35 4.97
CA PHE A 42 5.76 -0.71 3.67
C PHE A 42 4.97 0.59 3.81
N LEU A 43 5.60 1.70 3.43
CA LEU A 43 4.97 3.01 3.37
C LEU A 43 4.43 3.24 1.97
N LEU A 44 3.11 3.43 1.86
CA LEU A 44 2.38 3.69 0.63
C LEU A 44 1.94 5.15 0.62
N PHE A 45 2.40 5.89 -0.39
CA PHE A 45 1.96 7.26 -0.64
C PHE A 45 0.68 7.22 -1.46
N VAL A 46 -0.38 7.81 -0.91
CA VAL A 46 -1.72 7.75 -1.46
C VAL A 46 -2.37 9.12 -1.53
N ASN A 47 -3.46 9.25 -2.28
CA ASN A 47 -4.23 10.50 -2.30
C ASN A 47 -4.97 10.75 -0.98
N LYS A 48 -5.67 9.74 -0.44
CA LYS A 48 -6.43 9.84 0.81
C LYS A 48 -6.27 8.55 1.62
N ALA A 49 -5.54 8.61 2.74
CA ALA A 49 -5.28 7.44 3.57
C ALA A 49 -6.56 6.85 4.19
N GLU A 50 -7.47 7.70 4.65
CA GLU A 50 -8.74 7.33 5.29
C GLU A 50 -9.69 6.49 4.41
N GLY A 51 -9.49 6.54 3.09
CA GLY A 51 -10.27 5.76 2.14
C GLY A 51 -9.85 4.29 2.06
N PHE A 52 -8.63 3.95 2.48
CA PHE A 52 -8.13 2.58 2.51
C PHE A 52 -8.67 1.85 3.74
N LYS A 53 -9.91 1.33 3.64
CA LYS A 53 -10.56 0.57 4.71
C LYS A 53 -9.92 -0.81 4.93
N GLU A 54 -10.12 -1.37 6.12
CA GLU A 54 -9.50 -2.62 6.58
C GLU A 54 -9.59 -3.78 5.58
N ASN A 55 -10.75 -3.97 4.93
CA ASN A 55 -10.92 -5.03 3.93
C ASN A 55 -9.98 -4.88 2.73
N TYR A 56 -9.77 -3.65 2.27
CA TYR A 56 -8.85 -3.38 1.16
C TYR A 56 -7.39 -3.43 1.62
N VAL A 57 -7.10 -3.01 2.86
CA VAL A 57 -5.78 -3.13 3.47
C VAL A 57 -5.38 -4.61 3.59
N LYS A 58 -6.24 -5.48 4.12
CA LYS A 58 -6.01 -6.94 4.20
C LYS A 58 -5.81 -7.56 2.82
N PHE A 59 -6.56 -7.12 1.82
CA PHE A 59 -6.36 -7.53 0.43
C PHE A 59 -4.98 -7.16 -0.11
N LEU A 60 -4.54 -5.91 0.07
CA LEU A 60 -3.20 -5.47 -0.32
C LEU A 60 -2.12 -6.28 0.42
N GLU A 61 -2.29 -6.44 1.72
CA GLU A 61 -1.34 -7.13 2.58
C GLU A 61 -1.14 -8.60 2.16
N ASN A 62 -2.23 -9.34 1.99
CA ASN A 62 -2.19 -10.75 1.59
C ASN A 62 -1.52 -10.93 0.21
N ASN A 63 -1.79 -10.05 -0.74
CA ASN A 63 -1.18 -10.14 -2.06
C ASN A 63 0.29 -9.71 -2.05
N LEU A 64 0.65 -8.68 -1.28
CA LEU A 64 2.05 -8.26 -1.11
C LEU A 64 2.86 -9.38 -0.44
N ARG A 65 2.30 -10.08 0.56
CA ARG A 65 2.95 -11.23 1.18
C ARG A 65 3.25 -12.32 0.17
N LYS A 66 2.30 -12.67 -0.70
CA LYS A 66 2.50 -13.67 -1.77
C LYS A 66 3.55 -13.22 -2.79
N LEU A 67 3.41 -12.00 -3.34
CA LEU A 67 4.29 -11.51 -4.41
C LEU A 67 5.73 -11.23 -3.94
N LEU A 68 5.93 -10.95 -2.66
CA LEU A 68 7.24 -10.68 -2.08
C LEU A 68 7.85 -11.90 -1.36
N GLY A 69 7.19 -13.06 -1.37
CA GLY A 69 7.66 -14.27 -0.68
C GLY A 69 7.65 -14.16 0.85
N LEU A 70 6.76 -13.35 1.41
CA LEU A 70 6.59 -13.07 2.85
C LEU A 70 5.34 -13.72 3.42
N GLU A 71 4.91 -14.87 2.88
CA GLU A 71 3.63 -15.52 3.23
C GLU A 71 3.50 -15.83 4.73
N ASN A 72 4.61 -16.23 5.36
CA ASN A 72 4.69 -16.60 6.77
C ASN A 72 5.19 -15.48 7.69
N ALA A 73 5.49 -14.30 7.15
CA ALA A 73 6.01 -13.17 7.92
C ALA A 73 4.93 -12.09 8.06
N PRO A 74 4.69 -11.55 9.27
CA PRO A 74 3.82 -10.39 9.41
C PRO A 74 4.44 -9.20 8.67
N ILE A 75 3.61 -8.43 7.95
CA ILE A 75 4.02 -7.17 7.34
C ILE A 75 3.11 -6.05 7.83
N LYS A 76 3.64 -4.83 7.89
CA LYS A 76 2.85 -3.64 8.23
C LYS A 76 2.66 -2.78 6.99
N LEU A 77 1.43 -2.35 6.72
CA LEU A 77 1.15 -1.35 5.69
C LEU A 77 0.85 -0.01 6.37
N ILE A 78 1.57 1.02 5.97
CA ILE A 78 1.39 2.40 6.45
C ILE A 78 0.96 3.22 5.24
N PHE A 79 -0.14 3.95 5.36
CA PHE A 79 -0.65 4.81 4.30
C PHE A 79 -0.40 6.26 4.68
N ARG A 80 0.17 7.03 3.76
CA ARG A 80 0.40 8.46 3.94
C ARG A 80 -0.31 9.26 2.87
N GLY A 81 -1.17 10.19 3.27
CA GLY A 81 -1.91 11.04 2.37
C GLY A 81 -1.03 12.17 1.82
N LYS A 82 -1.18 12.52 0.54
CA LYS A 82 -0.50 13.67 -0.06
C LYS A 82 -0.86 15.01 0.59
N GLU A 83 -2.06 15.12 1.17
CA GLU A 83 -2.48 16.33 1.88
C GLU A 83 -1.82 16.46 3.26
N GLU A 84 -1.52 15.36 3.95
CA GLU A 84 -0.79 15.37 5.24
C GLU A 84 0.66 15.87 5.12
N GLU A 85 1.18 15.98 3.89
CA GLU A 85 2.52 16.48 3.60
C GLU A 85 2.57 18.02 3.53
N LYS A 86 1.43 18.70 3.43
CA LYS A 86 1.35 20.18 3.38
C LYS A 86 1.22 20.84 4.76
N ASP A 87 0.97 20.07 5.81
CA ASP A 87 0.75 20.56 7.17
C ASP A 87 1.98 20.37 8.09
N LYS A 88 3.19 20.23 7.52
CA LYS A 88 4.47 20.24 8.24
C LYS A 88 5.42 21.26 7.65
#